data_AF-A0A8H7VY65-F1
#
_entry.id   AF-A0A8H7VY65-F1
#
_cell.length_a   1.000
_cell.length_b   1.000
_cell.length_c   1.000
_cell.angle_alpha   90.00
_cell.angle_beta   90.00
_cell.angle_gamma   90.00
#
_symmetry.space_group_name_H-M   'P 1'
#
loop_
_entity.id
_entity.type
_entity.pdbx_description
1 polymer ?
#
loop_
_entity_poly.entity_id
_entity_poly.type
_entity_poly.pdbx_seq_one_letter_code
_entity_poly.pdbx_strand_id
1 'polypeptide(L)'
;MEVKQAFEYFKLLEQQFWKKLNESTVEYITFQGDLKPEDMLLYGEFGFALIGLKPSVLVEFRHEKVNILYLKTVIQPVLFALKEKTLDYHVIKDIKTPESDLNGCILIYSISMVTRLTALSNLLLGSPGFIPEDTMATLLDYPGHLPNSEKERPTMKSVIYFHNQGNNQELTVLTSFAIQNCEKDKTLEHFKQYFRACKDKLDIDLKLLMQLHHNRKKRGHVSAGHGRVGKHRKHPGGRGLAGGQHHHRINMDKYHPGYFGKVGMRQFHLKNNVNWRPIVNLDKIWTLAGEGVREKYKNTEKVPVIDTLQKGYGKVLAKGTISQPVIVRARFVSALAEKKIKAAGGVVELIA
;
A
#
# COMPACT_ATOMS: atom_id res chain seq x y z
N MET A 1 26.08 7.93 -28.34
CA MET A 1 24.87 8.79 -28.43
C MET A 1 24.98 9.88 -27.39
N GLU A 2 24.62 11.11 -27.77
CA GLU A 2 24.44 12.20 -26.81
C GLU A 2 23.17 11.98 -25.97
N VAL A 3 23.03 12.70 -24.86
CA VAL A 3 21.93 12.55 -23.88
C VAL A 3 20.55 12.55 -24.54
N LYS A 4 20.26 13.52 -25.42
CA LYS A 4 18.96 13.60 -26.11
C LYS A 4 18.71 12.39 -27.02
N GLN A 5 19.72 11.98 -27.79
CA GLN A 5 19.63 10.82 -28.68
C GLN A 5 19.42 9.52 -27.91
N ALA A 6 20.10 9.35 -26.78
CA ALA A 6 19.94 8.18 -25.93
C ALA A 6 18.54 8.09 -25.31
N PHE A 7 17.96 9.23 -24.92
CA PHE A 7 16.58 9.32 -24.43
C PHE A 7 15.56 8.91 -25.51
N GLU A 8 15.67 9.46 -26.72
CA GLU A 8 14.79 9.10 -27.84
C GLU A 8 14.96 7.63 -28.25
N TYR A 9 16.20 7.13 -28.22
CA TYR A 9 16.50 5.74 -28.52
C TYR A 9 15.90 4.78 -27.47
N PHE A 10 15.99 5.11 -26.18
CA PHE A 10 15.34 4.35 -25.11
C PHE A 10 13.81 4.30 -25.31
N LYS A 11 13.19 5.45 -25.57
CA LYS A 11 11.74 5.54 -25.83
C LYS A 11 11.32 4.64 -27.00
N LEU A 12 12.10 4.62 -28.08
CA LEU A 12 11.83 3.78 -29.24
C LEU A 12 11.94 2.28 -28.91
N LEU A 13 13.00 1.87 -28.21
CA LEU A 13 13.18 0.47 -27.82
C LEU A 13 12.10 -0.01 -26.85
N GLU A 14 11.70 0.83 -25.91
CA GLU A 14 10.61 0.53 -24.98
C GLU A 14 9.28 0.36 -25.71
N GLN A 15 8.94 1.24 -26.66
CA GLN A 15 7.75 1.08 -27.49
C GLN A 15 7.77 -0.21 -28.32
N GLN A 16 8.95 -0.60 -28.83
CA GLN A 16 9.11 -1.86 -29.55
C GLN A 16 9.00 -3.08 -28.63
N PHE A 17 9.50 -2.98 -27.40
CA PHE A 17 9.40 -4.03 -26.40
C PHE A 17 7.93 -4.37 -26.12
N TRP A 18 7.10 -3.37 -25.85
CA TRP A 18 5.68 -3.56 -25.60
C TRP A 18 4.93 -4.15 -26.80
N LYS A 19 5.28 -3.74 -28.03
CA LYS A 19 4.67 -4.28 -29.26
C LYS A 19 5.06 -5.74 -29.57
N LYS A 20 6.21 -6.20 -29.07
CA LYS A 20 6.74 -7.55 -29.33
C LYS A 20 6.32 -8.58 -28.28
N LEU A 21 5.72 -8.15 -27.17
CA LEU A 21 5.25 -9.04 -26.12
C LEU A 21 3.98 -9.77 -26.55
N ASN A 22 3.85 -11.03 -26.13
CA ASN A 22 2.64 -11.82 -26.33
C ASN A 22 1.47 -11.23 -25.52
N GLU A 23 0.26 -11.26 -26.07
CA GLU A 23 -0.96 -10.71 -25.46
C GLU A 23 -1.22 -11.28 -24.05
N SER A 24 -1.07 -12.60 -23.87
CA SER A 24 -1.20 -13.26 -22.55
C SER A 24 -0.21 -12.74 -21.50
N THR A 25 1.00 -12.37 -21.93
CA THR A 25 2.04 -11.84 -21.05
C THR A 25 1.75 -10.38 -20.71
N VAL A 26 1.28 -9.60 -21.69
CA VAL A 26 0.85 -8.21 -21.47
C VAL A 26 -0.29 -8.18 -20.46
N GLU A 27 -1.36 -8.96 -20.65
CA GLU A 27 -2.49 -9.04 -19.71
C GLU A 27 -2.04 -9.41 -18.28
N TYR A 28 -1.10 -10.34 -18.14
CA TYR A 28 -0.59 -10.71 -16.82
C TYR A 28 0.18 -9.56 -16.14
N ILE A 29 0.99 -8.83 -16.89
CA ILE A 29 1.77 -7.70 -16.39
C ILE A 29 0.86 -6.51 -16.06
N THR A 30 -0.18 -6.28 -16.86
CA THR A 30 -1.10 -5.14 -16.72
C THR A 30 -2.28 -5.40 -15.78
N PHE A 31 -2.14 -6.34 -14.84
CA PHE A 31 -3.19 -6.70 -13.87
C PHE A 31 -4.51 -7.09 -14.54
N GLN A 32 -4.46 -8.00 -15.51
CA GLN A 32 -5.64 -8.47 -16.26
C GLN A 32 -6.35 -7.33 -17.02
N GLY A 33 -5.60 -6.31 -17.43
CA GLY A 33 -6.11 -5.18 -18.21
C GLY A 33 -6.54 -3.95 -17.40
N ASP A 34 -6.32 -3.93 -16.08
CA ASP A 34 -6.58 -2.75 -15.25
C ASP A 34 -5.68 -1.55 -15.64
N LEU A 35 -4.46 -1.83 -16.11
CA LEU A 35 -3.53 -0.83 -16.63
C LEU A 35 -3.31 -0.98 -18.14
N LYS A 36 -2.98 0.12 -18.82
CA LYS A 36 -2.54 0.03 -20.21
C LYS A 36 -1.01 -0.02 -20.29
N PRO A 37 -0.44 -0.66 -21.32
CA PRO A 37 1.02 -0.63 -21.56
C PRO A 37 1.59 0.80 -21.61
N GLU A 38 0.82 1.77 -22.13
CA GLU A 38 1.23 3.17 -22.18
C GLU A 38 1.38 3.82 -20.79
N ASP A 39 0.70 3.28 -19.78
CA ASP A 39 0.78 3.76 -18.39
C ASP A 39 2.01 3.19 -17.66
N MET A 40 2.66 2.16 -18.21
CA MET A 40 3.82 1.46 -17.62
C MET A 40 5.15 1.81 -18.29
N LEU A 41 5.21 2.92 -19.03
CA LEU A 41 6.41 3.38 -19.73
C LEU A 41 7.40 4.02 -18.74
N LEU A 42 8.67 3.62 -18.81
CA LEU A 42 9.74 4.04 -17.91
C LEU A 42 10.74 5.00 -18.57
N TYR A 43 10.60 5.32 -19.87
CA TYR A 43 11.52 6.24 -20.55
C TYR A 43 11.61 7.62 -19.89
N GLY A 44 10.52 8.10 -19.26
CA GLY A 44 10.51 9.36 -18.51
C GLY A 44 11.44 9.31 -17.28
N GLU A 45 11.30 8.26 -16.48
CA GLU A 45 12.15 7.98 -15.32
C GLU A 45 13.62 7.81 -15.71
N PHE A 46 13.87 7.05 -16.78
CA PHE A 46 15.20 6.90 -17.36
C PHE A 46 15.77 8.25 -17.80
N GLY A 47 14.96 9.09 -18.45
CA GLY A 47 15.32 10.44 -18.84
C GLY A 47 15.77 11.30 -17.66
N PHE A 48 15.06 11.24 -16.52
CA PHE A 48 15.43 11.98 -15.30
C PHE A 48 16.75 11.50 -14.71
N ALA A 49 17.02 10.19 -14.73
CA ALA A 49 18.30 9.64 -14.29
C ALA A 49 19.44 10.05 -15.25
N LEU A 50 19.18 10.03 -16.55
CA LEU A 50 20.18 10.36 -17.59
C LEU A 50 20.68 11.81 -17.48
N ILE A 51 19.81 12.75 -17.09
CA ILE A 51 20.20 14.15 -16.87
C ILE A 51 20.76 14.43 -15.46
N GLY A 52 20.81 13.42 -14.60
CA GLY A 52 21.35 13.48 -13.24
C GLY A 52 20.41 14.09 -12.20
N LEU A 53 19.10 14.15 -12.47
CA LEU A 53 18.12 14.59 -11.48
C LEU A 53 17.77 13.47 -10.51
N LYS A 54 17.50 12.27 -11.05
CA LYS A 54 17.10 11.11 -10.27
C LYS A 54 18.30 10.20 -9.99
N PRO A 55 18.58 9.79 -8.73
CA PRO A 55 19.72 8.94 -8.42
C PRO A 55 19.61 7.53 -9.01
N SER A 56 18.41 6.97 -9.00
CA SER A 56 18.15 5.62 -9.51
C SER A 56 16.71 5.41 -10.00
N VAL A 57 16.53 4.46 -10.90
CA VAL A 57 15.24 4.03 -11.46
C VAL A 57 15.09 2.54 -11.19
N LEU A 58 13.99 2.17 -10.55
CA LEU A 58 13.62 0.79 -10.31
C LEU A 58 12.70 0.30 -11.43
N VAL A 59 13.06 -0.83 -12.03
CA VAL A 59 12.28 -1.53 -13.05
C VAL A 59 11.78 -2.83 -12.41
N GLU A 60 10.46 -2.91 -12.23
CA GLU A 60 9.79 -4.03 -11.59
C GLU A 60 8.58 -4.46 -12.43
N PHE A 61 8.67 -5.62 -13.07
CA PHE A 61 7.53 -6.33 -13.62
C PHE A 61 7.25 -7.57 -12.76
N ARG A 62 5.97 -7.97 -12.70
CA ARG A 62 5.47 -9.14 -11.95
C ARG A 62 6.10 -10.49 -12.35
N HIS A 63 6.89 -10.52 -13.42
CA HIS A 63 7.49 -11.73 -13.95
C HIS A 63 8.99 -11.52 -14.22
N GLU A 64 9.83 -12.30 -13.56
CA GLU A 64 11.31 -12.19 -13.64
C GLU A 64 11.84 -12.30 -15.08
N LYS A 65 11.33 -13.25 -15.88
CA LYS A 65 11.69 -13.37 -17.32
C LYS A 65 11.45 -12.08 -18.10
N VAL A 66 10.43 -11.29 -17.75
CA VAL A 66 10.12 -10.01 -18.40
C VAL A 66 11.13 -8.96 -18.00
N ASN A 67 11.54 -8.91 -16.72
CA ASN A 67 12.63 -8.05 -16.27
C ASN A 67 13.91 -8.36 -17.06
N ILE A 68 14.31 -9.63 -17.15
CA ILE A 68 15.51 -10.05 -17.89
C ILE A 68 15.40 -9.70 -19.39
N LEU A 69 14.23 -9.87 -19.99
CA LEU A 69 13.99 -9.51 -21.38
C LEU A 69 14.11 -7.99 -21.58
N TYR A 70 13.48 -7.19 -20.72
CA TYR A 70 13.55 -5.72 -20.75
C TYR A 70 14.99 -5.23 -20.59
N LEU A 71 15.76 -5.83 -19.67
CA LEU A 71 17.18 -5.54 -19.49
C LEU A 71 17.97 -5.70 -20.79
N LYS A 72 17.81 -6.85 -21.46
CA LYS A 72 18.57 -7.19 -22.68
C LYS A 72 18.14 -6.40 -23.91
N THR A 73 16.85 -6.08 -24.01
CA THR A 73 16.27 -5.49 -25.22
C THR A 73 16.19 -3.98 -25.19
N VAL A 74 16.08 -3.38 -24.00
CA VAL A 74 15.90 -1.93 -23.82
C VAL A 74 17.09 -1.31 -23.09
N ILE A 75 17.42 -1.78 -21.89
CA ILE A 75 18.39 -1.11 -21.00
C ILE A 75 19.83 -1.26 -21.51
N GLN A 76 20.31 -2.49 -21.70
CA GLN A 76 21.69 -2.76 -22.10
C GLN A 76 22.09 -2.08 -23.43
N PRO A 77 21.27 -2.12 -24.50
CA PRO A 77 21.60 -1.46 -25.76
C PRO A 77 21.79 0.05 -25.61
N VAL A 78 20.96 0.71 -24.79
CA VAL A 78 21.03 2.16 -24.59
C VAL A 78 22.25 2.53 -23.76
N LEU A 79 22.50 1.80 -22.65
CA LEU A 79 23.66 2.04 -21.79
C LEU A 79 24.98 1.81 -22.55
N PHE A 80 25.04 0.80 -23.42
CA PHE A 80 26.20 0.56 -24.27
C PHE A 80 26.40 1.66 -25.33
N ALA A 81 25.31 2.17 -25.91
CA ALA A 81 25.36 3.21 -26.92
C ALA A 81 25.64 4.62 -26.36
N LEU A 82 25.57 4.79 -25.03
CA LEU A 82 25.78 6.08 -24.37
C LEU A 82 27.27 6.48 -24.43
N LYS A 83 27.54 7.70 -24.90
CA LYS A 83 28.93 8.18 -25.08
C LYS A 83 29.65 8.37 -23.75
N GLU A 84 28.95 8.97 -22.79
CA GLU A 84 29.41 9.13 -21.42
C GLU A 84 28.75 8.05 -20.56
N LYS A 85 29.53 7.14 -19.99
CA LYS A 85 28.99 6.05 -19.14
C LYS A 85 28.56 6.59 -17.78
N THR A 86 27.55 7.46 -17.75
CA THR A 86 27.06 8.14 -16.54
C THR A 86 26.10 7.27 -15.74
N LEU A 87 25.49 6.27 -16.38
CA LEU A 87 24.54 5.33 -15.80
C LEU A 87 25.09 3.90 -15.90
N ASP A 88 24.74 3.09 -14.91
CA ASP A 88 24.97 1.64 -14.90
C ASP A 88 23.73 0.92 -14.32
N TYR A 89 23.72 -0.41 -14.33
CA TYR A 89 22.60 -1.20 -13.81
C TYR A 89 23.05 -2.30 -12.84
N HIS A 90 22.13 -2.69 -11.95
CA HIS A 90 22.32 -3.79 -11.01
C HIS A 90 21.03 -4.62 -10.91
N VAL A 91 21.17 -5.95 -10.88
CA VAL A 91 20.02 -6.85 -10.67
C VAL A 91 19.95 -7.18 -9.19
N ILE A 92 18.86 -6.75 -8.56
CA ILE A 92 18.64 -6.89 -7.12
C ILE A 92 18.44 -8.35 -6.75
N LYS A 93 19.11 -8.78 -5.68
CA LYS A 93 18.98 -10.12 -5.08
C LYS A 93 18.85 -10.00 -3.57
N ASP A 94 17.88 -10.74 -3.02
CA ASP A 94 17.59 -10.94 -1.61
C ASP A 94 17.27 -9.66 -0.81
N ILE A 95 16.45 -8.77 -1.38
CA ILE A 95 16.07 -7.48 -0.76
C ILE A 95 14.56 -7.36 -0.60
N LYS A 96 14.13 -7.00 0.61
CA LYS A 96 12.71 -6.83 0.96
C LYS A 96 12.42 -5.40 1.41
N THR A 97 11.29 -4.87 0.94
CA THR A 97 10.66 -3.66 1.49
C THR A 97 9.44 -4.06 2.32
N PRO A 98 8.83 -3.14 3.10
CA PRO A 98 7.61 -3.44 3.84
C PRO A 98 6.47 -3.96 2.95
N GLU A 99 6.42 -3.54 1.68
CA GLU A 99 5.31 -3.82 0.78
C GLU A 99 5.62 -4.85 -0.31
N SER A 100 6.88 -5.07 -0.68
CA SER A 100 7.23 -5.94 -1.82
C SER A 100 8.60 -6.63 -1.69
N ASP A 101 8.73 -7.76 -2.38
CA ASP A 101 9.99 -8.49 -2.52
C ASP A 101 10.64 -8.07 -3.85
N LEU A 102 11.79 -7.41 -3.80
CA LEU A 102 12.44 -6.80 -4.96
C LEU A 102 13.35 -7.77 -5.73
N ASN A 103 13.25 -9.06 -5.44
CA ASN A 103 14.04 -10.11 -6.06
C ASN A 103 13.87 -10.14 -7.59
N GLY A 104 14.98 -9.98 -8.31
CA GLY A 104 14.99 -9.96 -9.77
C GLY A 104 14.55 -8.63 -10.40
N CYS A 105 14.36 -7.58 -9.59
CA CYS A 105 14.17 -6.22 -10.09
C CYS A 105 15.50 -5.63 -10.60
N ILE A 106 15.40 -4.68 -11.53
CA ILE A 106 16.58 -4.02 -12.10
C ILE A 106 16.63 -2.60 -11.59
N LEU A 107 17.77 -2.24 -10.99
CA LEU A 107 18.07 -0.87 -10.62
C LEU A 107 19.00 -0.26 -11.66
N ILE A 108 18.55 0.80 -12.33
CA ILE A 108 19.41 1.67 -13.12
C ILE A 108 19.86 2.81 -12.21
N TYR A 109 21.15 3.10 -12.12
CA TYR A 109 21.66 4.10 -11.18
C TYR A 109 22.71 5.02 -11.81
N SER A 110 22.81 6.24 -11.30
CA SER A 110 23.87 7.16 -11.70
C SER A 110 25.17 6.86 -10.96
N ILE A 111 26.24 6.60 -11.71
CA ILE A 111 27.58 6.30 -11.16
C ILE A 111 28.06 7.45 -10.27
N SER A 112 27.75 8.69 -10.65
CA SER A 112 28.11 9.89 -9.89
C SER A 112 27.45 9.99 -8.51
N MET A 113 26.30 9.33 -8.32
CA MET A 113 25.50 9.39 -7.10
C MET A 113 25.79 8.21 -6.15
N VAL A 114 26.47 7.16 -6.61
CA VAL A 114 26.81 5.97 -5.81
C VAL A 114 27.63 6.36 -4.56
N THR A 115 28.57 7.29 -4.71
CA THR A 115 29.42 7.76 -3.60
C THR A 115 28.68 8.69 -2.62
N ARG A 116 27.56 9.27 -3.04
CA ARG A 116 26.78 10.22 -2.23
C ARG A 116 25.68 9.53 -1.41
N LEU A 117 25.18 8.38 -1.89
CA LEU A 117 24.08 7.67 -1.25
C LEU A 117 24.57 6.33 -0.71
N THR A 118 24.82 6.29 0.60
CA THR A 118 25.24 5.07 1.33
C THR A 118 24.25 3.91 1.18
N ALA A 119 22.95 4.23 1.08
CA ALA A 119 21.93 3.22 0.82
C ALA A 119 22.09 2.56 -0.57
N LEU A 120 22.49 3.33 -1.58
CA LEU A 120 22.71 2.84 -2.94
C LEU A 120 23.96 1.96 -2.98
N SER A 121 25.05 2.37 -2.32
CA SER A 121 26.25 1.53 -2.22
C SER A 121 25.98 0.20 -1.51
N ASN A 122 25.17 0.21 -0.45
CA ASN A 122 24.80 -1.01 0.28
C ASN A 122 23.95 -1.96 -0.58
N LEU A 123 23.05 -1.42 -1.40
CA LEU A 123 22.26 -2.19 -2.34
C LEU A 123 23.14 -2.90 -3.37
N LEU A 124 24.14 -2.19 -3.91
CA LEU A 124 25.05 -2.72 -4.93
C LEU A 124 26.01 -3.79 -4.39
N LEU A 125 26.34 -3.72 -3.10
CA LEU A 125 27.20 -4.70 -2.42
C LEU A 125 26.49 -6.04 -2.14
N GLY A 126 25.18 -6.16 -2.41
CA GLY A 126 24.45 -7.43 -2.40
C GLY A 126 24.27 -8.06 -1.02
N SER A 127 24.26 -7.26 0.05
CA SER A 127 23.97 -7.76 1.40
C SER A 127 22.46 -8.02 1.55
N PRO A 128 22.02 -9.20 2.03
CA PRO A 128 20.61 -9.45 2.29
C PRO A 128 20.10 -8.44 3.32
N GLY A 129 19.06 -7.69 2.96
CA GLY A 129 18.72 -6.49 3.70
C GLY A 129 17.26 -6.10 3.59
N PHE A 130 16.74 -5.58 4.69
CA PHE A 130 15.45 -4.88 4.73
C PHE A 130 15.70 -3.39 4.49
N ILE A 131 15.03 -2.80 3.52
CA ILE A 131 15.17 -1.38 3.20
C ILE A 131 13.89 -0.66 3.65
N PRO A 132 14.00 0.32 4.58
CA PRO A 132 12.88 1.17 4.94
C PRO A 132 12.40 2.01 3.75
N GLU A 133 11.12 2.32 3.75
CA GLU A 133 10.49 3.05 2.64
C GLU A 133 11.06 4.46 2.45
N ASP A 134 11.38 5.18 3.53
CA ASP A 134 11.97 6.51 3.46
C ASP A 134 13.31 6.52 2.71
N THR A 135 14.09 5.44 2.88
CA THR A 135 15.34 5.23 2.16
C THR A 135 15.07 4.97 0.68
N MET A 136 14.05 4.18 0.36
CA MET A 136 13.64 3.91 -1.03
C MET A 136 13.14 5.18 -1.73
N ALA A 137 12.33 5.99 -1.06
CA ALA A 137 11.87 7.28 -1.57
C ALA A 137 13.04 8.22 -1.89
N THR A 138 14.08 8.22 -1.04
CA THR A 138 15.31 8.99 -1.29
C THR A 138 16.10 8.46 -2.49
N LEU A 139 16.18 7.14 -2.67
CA LEU A 139 16.85 6.51 -3.82
C LEU A 139 16.16 6.81 -5.14
N LEU A 140 14.83 6.86 -5.13
CA LEU A 140 13.98 7.09 -6.29
C LEU A 140 13.61 8.57 -6.48
N ASP A 141 14.12 9.46 -5.64
CA ASP A 141 13.84 10.91 -5.64
C ASP A 141 12.33 11.24 -5.62
N TYR A 142 11.56 10.52 -4.81
CA TYR A 142 10.16 10.82 -4.60
C TYR A 142 9.99 11.77 -3.41
N PRO A 143 9.41 12.97 -3.60
CA PRO A 143 9.29 13.96 -2.54
C PRO A 143 8.19 13.66 -1.51
N GLY A 144 7.40 12.59 -1.71
CA GLY A 144 6.33 12.16 -0.81
C GLY A 144 6.61 10.80 -0.19
N HIS A 145 5.96 10.54 0.95
CA HIS A 145 6.03 9.25 1.65
C HIS A 145 4.73 8.44 1.46
N LEU A 146 4.86 7.12 1.57
CA LEU A 146 3.73 6.20 1.64
C LEU A 146 2.91 6.42 2.92
N PRO A 147 1.61 6.08 2.93
CA PRO A 147 0.73 6.37 4.05
C PRO A 147 1.06 5.47 5.26
N ASN A 148 1.34 6.09 6.41
CA ASN A 148 1.67 5.36 7.65
C ASN A 148 0.42 4.80 8.35
N SER A 149 -0.77 5.26 7.96
CA SER A 149 -2.04 4.81 8.53
C SER A 149 -3.16 4.71 7.49
N GLU A 150 -4.17 3.86 7.74
CA GLU A 150 -5.34 3.76 6.86
C GLU A 150 -6.12 5.09 6.71
N LYS A 151 -5.99 5.98 7.70
CA LYS A 151 -6.61 7.31 7.69
C LYS A 151 -5.97 8.26 6.69
N GLU A 152 -4.70 8.04 6.32
CA GLU A 152 -3.93 8.89 5.41
C GLU A 152 -4.13 8.53 3.94
N ARG A 153 -4.50 7.28 3.63
CA ARG A 153 -4.77 6.83 2.25
C ARG A 153 -5.78 7.71 1.50
N PRO A 154 -6.97 8.07 2.06
CA PRO A 154 -7.94 8.90 1.34
C PRO A 154 -7.49 10.36 1.16
N THR A 155 -6.46 10.82 1.89
CA THR A 155 -5.93 12.19 1.77
C THR A 155 -4.75 12.32 0.82
N MET A 156 -4.21 11.20 0.34
CA MET A 156 -3.14 11.20 -0.66
C MET A 156 -3.61 11.84 -1.97
N LYS A 157 -2.68 12.51 -2.63
CA LYS A 157 -2.90 13.15 -3.93
C LYS A 157 -1.97 12.53 -4.95
N SER A 158 -2.52 12.16 -6.10
CA SER A 158 -1.71 11.79 -7.25
C SER A 158 -1.09 13.04 -7.87
N VAL A 159 0.20 12.91 -8.15
CA VAL A 159 1.02 13.88 -8.86
C VAL A 159 1.56 13.18 -10.10
N ILE A 160 1.38 13.82 -11.25
CA ILE A 160 1.78 13.30 -12.54
C ILE A 160 2.59 14.39 -13.24
N TYR A 161 3.79 14.04 -13.70
CA TYR A 161 4.53 14.88 -14.64
C TYR A 161 4.29 14.37 -16.04
N PHE A 162 3.96 15.28 -16.95
CA PHE A 162 3.66 14.94 -18.33
C PHE A 162 4.43 15.82 -19.30
N HIS A 163 4.74 15.26 -20.46
CA HIS A 163 5.32 15.99 -21.57
C HIS A 163 4.20 16.43 -22.53
N ASN A 164 4.20 17.71 -22.87
CA ASN A 164 3.29 18.27 -23.87
C ASN A 164 3.94 18.25 -25.25
N GLN A 165 3.55 17.30 -26.11
CA GLN A 165 3.97 17.28 -27.51
C GLN A 165 3.12 18.28 -28.29
N GLY A 166 3.69 19.44 -28.61
CA GLY A 166 2.97 20.66 -29.01
C GLY A 166 2.03 20.60 -30.22
N ASN A 167 1.92 19.49 -30.93
CA ASN A 167 1.18 19.41 -32.20
C ASN A 167 -0.18 18.68 -32.14
N ASN A 168 -0.56 17.97 -31.05
CA ASN A 168 -1.83 17.22 -31.07
C ASN A 168 -2.54 16.96 -29.71
N GLN A 169 -2.27 17.74 -28.65
CA GLN A 169 -2.87 17.53 -27.31
C GLN A 169 -2.65 16.14 -26.68
N GLU A 170 -1.74 15.30 -27.20
CA GLU A 170 -1.36 14.05 -26.55
C GLU A 170 -0.41 14.34 -25.40
N LEU A 171 -0.95 14.26 -24.18
CA LEU A 171 -0.18 14.37 -22.94
C LEU A 171 0.44 13.00 -22.66
N THR A 172 1.76 12.90 -22.75
CA THR A 172 2.45 11.65 -22.38
C THR A 172 2.92 11.73 -20.94
N VAL A 173 2.50 10.78 -20.10
CA VAL A 173 2.95 10.68 -18.71
C VAL A 173 4.44 10.29 -18.71
N LEU A 174 5.24 10.98 -17.89
CA LEU A 174 6.66 10.69 -17.69
C LEU A 174 6.96 10.05 -16.33
N THR A 175 6.23 10.47 -15.30
CA THR A 175 6.27 9.88 -13.97
C THR A 175 4.97 10.17 -13.23
N SER A 176 4.59 9.28 -12.32
CA SER A 176 3.49 9.49 -11.40
C SER A 176 3.86 8.98 -10.01
N PHE A 177 3.52 9.75 -8.98
CA PHE A 177 3.72 9.37 -7.58
C PHE A 177 2.63 10.00 -6.72
N ALA A 178 2.48 9.52 -5.49
CA ALA A 178 1.50 10.02 -4.54
C ALA A 178 2.16 10.84 -3.43
N ILE A 179 1.50 11.92 -2.99
CA ILE A 179 1.99 12.79 -1.91
C ILE A 179 0.89 13.05 -0.88
N GLN A 180 1.28 13.41 0.34
CA GLN A 180 0.36 13.98 1.31
C GLN A 180 0.08 15.46 1.00
N ASN A 181 -1.05 15.97 1.51
CA ASN A 181 -1.42 17.37 1.30
C ASN A 181 -0.41 18.37 1.91
N CYS A 182 0.28 17.99 2.98
CA CYS A 182 1.32 18.80 3.62
C CYS A 182 2.62 18.90 2.80
N GLU A 183 2.84 18.01 1.84
CA GLU A 183 4.08 17.94 1.05
C GLU A 183 4.01 18.72 -0.26
N LYS A 184 2.86 19.35 -0.51
CA LYS A 184 2.57 20.06 -1.76
C LYS A 184 3.63 21.09 -2.15
N ASP A 185 4.14 21.85 -1.19
CA ASP A 185 5.12 22.91 -1.47
C ASP A 185 6.49 22.30 -1.83
N LYS A 186 6.91 21.24 -1.13
CA LYS A 186 8.11 20.45 -1.46
C LYS A 186 8.02 19.88 -2.88
N THR A 187 6.87 19.31 -3.24
CA THR A 187 6.64 18.77 -4.59
C THR A 187 6.68 19.86 -5.66
N LEU A 188 6.22 21.07 -5.35
CA LEU A 188 6.29 22.19 -6.30
C LEU A 188 7.73 22.66 -6.52
N GLU A 189 8.57 22.66 -5.48
CA GLU A 189 10.00 22.95 -5.58
C GLU A 189 10.73 21.88 -6.40
N HIS A 190 10.47 20.60 -6.09
CA HIS A 190 10.97 19.47 -6.87
C HIS A 190 10.57 19.60 -8.35
N PHE A 191 9.30 19.88 -8.65
CA PHE A 191 8.84 20.07 -10.04
C PHE A 191 9.58 21.22 -10.74
N LYS A 192 9.85 22.35 -10.07
CA LYS A 192 10.59 23.48 -10.67
C LYS A 192 12.02 23.09 -11.05
N GLN A 193 12.69 22.30 -10.21
CA GLN A 193 14.03 21.79 -10.49
C GLN A 193 14.00 20.89 -11.74
N TYR A 194 13.06 19.96 -11.80
CA TYR A 194 12.88 19.06 -12.94
C TYR A 194 12.51 19.79 -14.23
N PHE A 195 11.59 20.74 -14.15
CA PHE A 195 11.13 21.56 -15.28
C PHE A 195 12.29 22.27 -15.99
N ARG A 196 13.17 22.93 -15.22
CA ARG A 196 14.34 23.66 -15.76
C ARG A 196 15.31 22.71 -16.45
N ALA A 197 15.73 21.66 -15.75
CA ALA A 197 16.71 20.72 -16.27
C ALA A 197 16.21 19.92 -17.49
N CYS A 198 14.93 19.54 -17.52
CA CYS A 198 14.32 18.86 -18.67
C CYS A 198 14.24 19.77 -19.90
N LYS A 199 13.94 21.06 -19.71
CA LYS A 199 13.89 22.01 -20.83
C LYS A 199 15.27 22.23 -21.43
N ASP A 200 16.29 22.37 -20.58
CA ASP A 200 17.66 22.66 -21.02
C ASP A 200 18.34 21.46 -21.69
N LYS A 201 18.20 20.25 -21.12
CA LYS A 201 18.96 19.06 -21.55
C LYS A 201 18.22 18.10 -22.48
N LEU A 202 16.89 18.05 -22.40
CA LEU A 202 16.06 17.11 -23.20
C LEU A 202 15.09 17.82 -24.15
N ASP A 203 14.96 19.15 -24.05
CA ASP A 203 13.96 19.97 -24.77
C ASP A 203 12.51 19.51 -24.54
N ILE A 204 12.23 19.01 -23.33
CA ILE A 204 10.92 18.53 -22.92
C ILE A 204 10.17 19.67 -22.21
N ASP A 205 9.01 20.06 -22.74
CA ASP A 205 8.05 20.91 -22.01
C ASP A 205 7.33 20.07 -20.95
N LEU A 206 7.87 20.09 -19.73
CA LEU A 206 7.37 19.36 -18.59
C LEU A 206 6.20 20.11 -17.95
N LYS A 207 5.11 19.42 -17.64
CA LYS A 207 3.95 20.01 -16.97
C LYS A 207 3.52 19.16 -15.78
N LEU A 208 2.91 19.83 -14.80
CA LEU A 208 2.47 19.25 -13.54
C LEU A 208 0.95 19.08 -13.54
N LEU A 209 0.47 17.85 -13.36
CA LEU A 209 -0.89 17.56 -12.96
C LEU A 209 -0.87 17.05 -11.53
N MET A 210 -1.34 17.87 -10.61
CA MET A 210 -1.62 17.46 -9.23
C MET A 210 -3.13 17.52 -9.06
N GLN A 211 -3.76 16.50 -8.45
CA GLN A 211 -5.21 16.54 -8.24
C GLN A 211 -5.58 17.74 -7.34
N LEU A 212 -6.01 18.82 -7.98
CA LEU A 212 -6.40 20.03 -7.30
C LEU A 212 -7.76 19.80 -6.64
N HIS A 213 -7.97 20.42 -5.46
CA HIS A 213 -9.25 20.37 -4.76
C HIS A 213 -10.41 20.62 -5.75
N HIS A 214 -11.50 19.86 -5.66
CA HIS A 214 -12.61 19.90 -6.63
C HIS A 214 -13.12 21.34 -6.89
N ASN A 215 -13.04 22.23 -5.89
CA ASN A 215 -13.35 23.66 -6.03
C ASN A 215 -12.50 24.41 -7.09
N ARG A 216 -11.31 23.90 -7.45
CA ARG A 216 -10.46 24.51 -8.50
C ARG A 216 -11.07 24.36 -9.88
N LYS A 217 -11.66 23.20 -10.19
CA LYS A 217 -12.46 23.00 -11.42
C LYS A 217 -13.68 23.93 -11.45
N LYS A 218 -14.20 24.29 -10.26
CA LYS A 218 -15.36 25.17 -10.13
C LYS A 218 -15.02 26.67 -10.14
N ARG A 219 -13.75 27.08 -10.28
CA ARG A 219 -13.40 28.49 -10.45
C ARG A 219 -14.02 29.01 -11.75
N GLY A 220 -14.68 30.18 -11.69
CA GLY A 220 -15.48 30.73 -12.79
C GLY A 220 -16.94 30.27 -12.79
N HIS A 221 -17.29 29.19 -12.09
CA HIS A 221 -18.69 28.81 -11.89
C HIS A 221 -19.29 29.55 -10.68
N VAL A 222 -20.29 30.39 -10.95
CA VAL A 222 -20.91 31.31 -9.97
C VAL A 222 -21.31 30.66 -8.63
N SER A 223 -21.83 29.44 -8.63
CA SER A 223 -22.35 28.78 -7.41
C SER A 223 -21.40 27.75 -6.78
N ALA A 224 -20.20 27.55 -7.35
CA ALA A 224 -19.28 26.48 -6.94
C ALA A 224 -19.96 25.11 -6.78
N GLY A 225 -20.98 24.81 -7.61
CA GLY A 225 -21.71 23.55 -7.62
C GLY A 225 -22.62 23.31 -6.41
N HIS A 226 -22.96 24.35 -5.66
CA HIS A 226 -23.98 24.29 -4.61
C HIS A 226 -25.38 24.70 -5.10
N GLY A 227 -25.55 25.03 -6.38
CA GLY A 227 -26.84 25.46 -6.96
C GLY A 227 -27.09 26.97 -6.86
N ARG A 228 -27.98 27.51 -7.71
CA ARG A 228 -28.33 28.95 -7.73
C ARG A 228 -29.50 29.29 -6.80
N VAL A 229 -30.51 28.41 -6.72
CA VAL A 229 -31.73 28.60 -5.92
C VAL A 229 -31.50 28.25 -4.45
N GLY A 230 -31.19 26.98 -4.16
CA GLY A 230 -30.76 26.55 -2.83
C GLY A 230 -29.29 26.86 -2.61
N LYS A 231 -28.96 27.97 -1.94
CA LYS A 231 -27.57 28.39 -1.72
C LYS A 231 -26.89 27.60 -0.60
N HIS A 232 -25.57 27.45 -0.67
CA HIS A 232 -24.77 26.96 0.44
C HIS A 232 -24.71 28.01 1.56
N ARG A 233 -25.44 27.75 2.65
CA ARG A 233 -25.49 28.59 3.84
C ARG A 233 -24.82 27.90 5.01
N LYS A 234 -24.39 28.68 6.01
CA LYS A 234 -23.79 28.14 7.24
C LYS A 234 -24.88 27.48 8.09
N HIS A 235 -24.82 26.16 8.24
CA HIS A 235 -25.67 25.33 9.12
C HIS A 235 -27.19 25.44 8.90
N PRO A 236 -27.72 25.22 7.68
CA PRO A 236 -29.15 25.38 7.38
C PRO A 236 -30.05 24.39 8.14
N GLY A 237 -29.54 23.20 8.49
CA GLY A 237 -30.27 22.18 9.26
C GLY A 237 -29.91 22.14 10.74
N GLY A 238 -29.14 23.12 11.24
CA GLY A 238 -28.56 23.10 12.59
C GLY A 238 -27.11 22.60 12.62
N ARG A 239 -26.53 22.53 13.82
CA ARG A 239 -25.15 22.08 14.06
C ARG A 239 -25.13 20.69 14.69
N GLY A 240 -24.22 19.82 14.25
CA GLY A 240 -24.09 18.47 14.78
C GLY A 240 -25.36 17.63 14.56
N LEU A 241 -25.77 16.89 15.59
CA LEU A 241 -26.97 16.03 15.57
C LEU A 241 -28.27 16.77 15.94
N ALA A 242 -28.33 18.09 15.73
CA ALA A 242 -29.51 18.90 16.00
C ALA A 242 -30.74 18.40 15.21
N GLY A 243 -31.92 18.55 15.81
CA GLY A 243 -33.19 18.21 15.16
C GLY A 243 -33.50 16.72 15.07
N GLY A 244 -32.74 15.85 15.74
CA GLY A 244 -32.89 14.40 15.63
C GLY A 244 -34.26 13.84 16.00
N GLN A 245 -35.07 14.56 16.80
CA GLN A 245 -36.48 14.21 17.07
C GLN A 245 -37.49 15.12 16.35
N HIS A 246 -37.01 16.11 15.62
CA HIS A 246 -37.82 17.11 14.92
C HIS A 246 -37.59 16.99 13.41
N HIS A 247 -36.96 17.99 12.78
CA HIS A 247 -36.78 18.04 11.32
C HIS A 247 -35.79 17.02 10.75
N HIS A 248 -34.97 16.36 11.57
CA HIS A 248 -34.10 15.24 11.18
C HIS A 248 -34.59 13.88 11.70
N ARG A 249 -35.82 13.80 12.21
CA ARG A 249 -36.40 12.57 12.78
C ARG A 249 -36.37 11.39 11.82
N ILE A 250 -36.74 11.60 10.56
CA ILE A 250 -36.76 10.54 9.54
C ILE A 250 -35.36 9.91 9.39
N ASN A 251 -34.30 10.73 9.44
CA ASN A 251 -32.93 10.23 9.33
C ASN A 251 -32.53 9.39 10.56
N MET A 252 -32.89 9.84 11.76
CA MET A 252 -32.60 9.13 13.00
C MET A 252 -33.40 7.83 13.13
N ASP A 253 -34.70 7.87 12.85
CA ASP A 253 -35.57 6.69 12.93
C ASP A 253 -35.15 5.62 11.91
N LYS A 254 -34.67 6.04 10.72
CA LYS A 254 -34.25 5.13 9.64
C LYS A 254 -32.88 4.49 9.88
N TYR A 255 -31.87 5.29 10.25
CA TYR A 255 -30.47 4.84 10.30
C TYR A 255 -29.94 4.61 11.72
N HIS A 256 -30.59 5.19 12.74
CA HIS A 256 -30.15 5.12 14.13
C HIS A 256 -31.31 4.72 15.08
N PRO A 257 -32.00 3.60 14.83
CA PRO A 257 -33.06 3.14 15.73
C PRO A 257 -32.49 2.84 17.11
N GLY A 258 -33.19 3.27 18.17
CA GLY A 258 -32.76 3.10 19.55
C GLY A 258 -31.76 4.15 20.06
N TYR A 259 -31.42 5.16 19.26
CA TYR A 259 -30.56 6.27 19.72
C TYR A 259 -31.20 7.09 20.85
N PHE A 260 -32.50 7.36 20.74
CA PHE A 260 -33.26 8.07 21.77
C PHE A 260 -33.89 7.09 22.76
N GLY A 261 -33.64 7.34 24.05
CA GLY A 261 -34.22 6.56 25.15
C GLY A 261 -33.17 6.24 26.21
N LYS A 262 -33.63 5.58 27.28
CA LYS A 262 -32.75 5.00 28.31
C LYS A 262 -33.20 3.56 28.52
N VAL A 263 -32.26 2.62 28.57
CA VAL A 263 -32.52 1.20 28.76
C VAL A 263 -31.53 0.64 29.77
N GLY A 264 -32.00 -0.23 30.68
CA GLY A 264 -31.16 -0.97 31.62
C GLY A 264 -30.90 -0.28 32.96
N MET A 265 -30.28 -1.03 33.88
CA MET A 265 -29.90 -0.55 35.21
C MET A 265 -28.58 0.23 35.13
N ARG A 266 -28.49 1.36 35.86
CA ARG A 266 -27.28 2.20 35.87
C ARG A 266 -26.24 1.62 36.83
N GLN A 267 -25.05 1.28 36.32
CA GLN A 267 -23.90 0.91 37.14
C GLN A 267 -22.98 2.12 37.32
N PHE A 268 -22.94 2.67 38.53
CA PHE A 268 -21.98 3.72 38.90
C PHE A 268 -20.59 3.10 39.10
N HIS A 269 -19.54 3.83 38.68
CA HIS A 269 -18.15 3.39 38.78
C HIS A 269 -17.93 1.96 38.22
N LEU A 270 -18.28 1.76 36.94
CA LEU A 270 -18.04 0.50 36.24
C LEU A 270 -16.54 0.17 36.20
N LYS A 271 -16.16 -0.90 36.91
CA LYS A 271 -14.78 -1.44 36.90
C LYS A 271 -14.66 -2.55 35.86
N ASN A 272 -14.23 -2.19 34.65
CA ASN A 272 -14.10 -3.14 33.53
C ASN A 272 -13.19 -4.34 33.84
N ASN A 273 -12.17 -4.18 34.70
CA ASN A 273 -11.24 -5.26 35.05
C ASN A 273 -11.92 -6.42 35.79
N VAL A 274 -12.92 -6.14 36.63
CA VAL A 274 -13.67 -7.19 37.35
C VAL A 274 -14.54 -7.99 36.38
N ASN A 275 -15.07 -7.33 35.35
CA ASN A 275 -15.88 -7.93 34.30
C ASN A 275 -15.05 -8.51 33.15
N TRP A 276 -13.71 -8.47 33.25
CA TRP A 276 -12.83 -8.96 32.20
C TRP A 276 -12.99 -10.47 32.03
N ARG A 277 -13.59 -10.86 30.90
CA ARG A 277 -13.84 -12.26 30.57
C ARG A 277 -13.88 -12.47 29.06
N PRO A 278 -12.74 -12.37 28.36
CA PRO A 278 -12.67 -12.72 26.94
C PRO A 278 -13.05 -14.17 26.72
N ILE A 279 -13.67 -14.45 25.58
CA ILE A 279 -14.32 -15.73 25.30
C ILE A 279 -13.54 -16.48 24.22
N VAL A 280 -13.30 -17.77 24.45
CA VAL A 280 -12.85 -18.72 23.43
C VAL A 280 -13.88 -19.83 23.23
N ASN A 281 -14.03 -20.29 21.99
CA ASN A 281 -14.91 -21.40 21.64
C ASN A 281 -14.09 -22.68 21.40
N LEU A 282 -14.74 -23.85 21.46
CA LEU A 282 -14.09 -25.15 21.26
C LEU A 282 -13.41 -25.30 19.88
N ASP A 283 -13.95 -24.65 18.85
CA ASP A 283 -13.37 -24.61 17.49
C ASP A 283 -11.92 -24.10 17.47
N LYS A 284 -11.59 -23.12 18.31
CA LYS A 284 -10.28 -22.44 18.38
C LYS A 284 -9.36 -22.99 19.47
N ILE A 285 -9.79 -23.99 20.23
CA ILE A 285 -8.98 -24.54 21.34
C ILE A 285 -7.65 -25.12 20.82
N TRP A 286 -7.66 -25.84 19.70
CA TRP A 286 -6.44 -26.40 19.12
C TRP A 286 -5.50 -25.34 18.56
N THR A 287 -6.02 -24.19 18.13
CA THR A 287 -5.19 -23.04 17.73
C THR A 287 -4.43 -22.47 18.93
N LEU A 288 -5.01 -22.50 20.14
CA LEU A 288 -4.34 -22.05 21.37
C LEU A 288 -3.20 -22.98 21.81
N ALA A 289 -3.25 -24.25 21.43
CA ALA A 289 -2.23 -25.23 21.76
C ALA A 289 -0.91 -25.00 20.99
N GLY A 290 -0.97 -24.35 19.81
CA GLY A 290 0.17 -24.16 18.92
C GLY A 290 0.26 -25.22 17.81
N GLU A 291 1.04 -24.92 16.78
CA GLU A 291 1.18 -25.77 15.59
C GLU A 291 1.87 -27.11 15.93
N GLY A 292 1.38 -28.19 15.33
CA GLY A 292 1.92 -29.54 15.51
C GLY A 292 1.57 -30.22 16.85
N VAL A 293 1.05 -29.52 17.86
CA VAL A 293 0.63 -30.14 19.14
C VAL A 293 -0.49 -31.15 18.93
N ARG A 294 -1.47 -30.81 18.09
CA ARG A 294 -2.60 -31.69 17.78
C ARG A 294 -2.18 -33.02 17.15
N GLU A 295 -1.14 -33.00 16.31
CA GLU A 295 -0.62 -34.20 15.64
C GLU A 295 0.25 -35.04 16.58
N LYS A 296 1.09 -34.38 17.39
CA LYS A 296 1.93 -35.03 18.40
C LYS A 296 1.14 -35.89 19.38
N TYR A 297 -0.05 -35.43 19.79
CA TYR A 297 -0.89 -36.11 20.79
C TYR A 297 -2.01 -36.96 20.18
N LYS A 298 -2.01 -37.24 18.87
CA LYS A 298 -3.09 -37.97 18.21
C LYS A 298 -3.17 -39.45 18.63
N ASN A 299 -2.02 -40.09 18.90
CA ASN A 299 -1.90 -41.53 19.18
C ASN A 299 -1.19 -41.81 20.53
N THR A 300 -1.16 -40.85 21.44
CA THR A 300 -0.47 -40.99 22.73
C THR A 300 -1.50 -41.07 23.86
N GLU A 301 -1.23 -41.85 24.91
CA GLU A 301 -2.08 -41.89 26.11
C GLU A 301 -2.10 -40.56 26.87
N LYS A 302 -1.07 -39.72 26.68
CA LYS A 302 -0.98 -38.40 27.30
C LYS A 302 -1.87 -37.39 26.57
N VAL A 303 -2.69 -36.68 27.34
CA VAL A 303 -3.62 -35.65 26.83
C VAL A 303 -3.03 -34.26 27.02
N PRO A 304 -3.10 -33.35 26.02
CA PRO A 304 -2.56 -32.00 26.15
C PRO A 304 -3.38 -31.15 27.12
N VAL A 305 -2.66 -30.36 27.93
CA VAL A 305 -3.24 -29.37 28.84
C VAL A 305 -3.19 -28.00 28.16
N ILE A 306 -4.36 -27.38 27.99
CA ILE A 306 -4.49 -26.07 27.37
C ILE A 306 -4.98 -25.08 28.42
N ASP A 307 -4.09 -24.20 28.83
CA ASP A 307 -4.40 -23.09 29.73
C ASP A 307 -4.91 -21.89 28.93
N THR A 308 -6.21 -21.67 29.02
CA THR A 308 -6.88 -20.58 28.31
C THR A 308 -6.59 -19.21 28.96
N LEU A 309 -6.33 -19.18 30.26
CA LEU A 309 -6.09 -17.93 30.99
C LEU A 309 -4.71 -17.36 30.66
N GLN A 310 -3.69 -18.22 30.58
CA GLN A 310 -2.36 -17.82 30.12
C GLN A 310 -2.37 -17.24 28.71
N LYS A 311 -3.31 -17.68 27.87
CA LYS A 311 -3.52 -17.17 26.51
C LYS A 311 -4.48 -15.97 26.46
N GLY A 312 -4.90 -15.43 27.60
CA GLY A 312 -5.72 -14.21 27.70
C GLY A 312 -7.23 -14.44 27.60
N TYR A 313 -7.72 -15.68 27.73
CA TYR A 313 -9.14 -15.99 27.68
C TYR A 313 -9.69 -16.39 29.05
N GLY A 314 -10.77 -15.73 29.47
CA GLY A 314 -11.39 -15.96 30.77
C GLY A 314 -12.53 -16.99 30.74
N LYS A 315 -13.17 -17.23 29.59
CA LYS A 315 -14.32 -18.14 29.48
C LYS A 315 -14.30 -19.02 28.24
N VAL A 316 -14.65 -20.30 28.42
CA VAL A 316 -14.80 -21.27 27.33
C VAL A 316 -16.27 -21.52 27.00
N LEU A 317 -16.62 -21.37 25.73
CA LEU A 317 -17.95 -21.61 25.14
C LEU A 317 -17.95 -22.77 24.14
N ALA A 318 -19.14 -23.25 23.79
CA ALA A 318 -19.35 -24.57 23.21
C ALA A 318 -19.53 -24.62 21.68
N LYS A 319 -19.21 -23.54 20.96
CA LYS A 319 -19.28 -23.52 19.49
C LYS A 319 -18.16 -24.38 18.91
N GLY A 320 -18.49 -25.21 17.92
CA GLY A 320 -17.56 -26.17 17.31
C GLY A 320 -17.64 -27.57 17.93
N THR A 321 -16.78 -28.45 17.42
CA THR A 321 -16.64 -29.84 17.86
C THR A 321 -15.19 -30.11 18.25
N ILE A 322 -15.01 -30.97 19.25
CA ILE A 322 -13.70 -31.49 19.67
C ILE A 322 -13.74 -32.98 19.43
N SER A 323 -12.78 -33.47 18.64
CA SER A 323 -12.67 -34.88 18.28
C SER A 323 -11.61 -35.65 19.06
N GLN A 324 -10.68 -34.94 19.70
CA GLN A 324 -9.59 -35.52 20.48
C GLN A 324 -9.73 -35.06 21.94
N PRO A 325 -9.40 -35.91 22.92
CA PRO A 325 -9.46 -35.53 24.33
C PRO A 325 -8.48 -34.38 24.61
N VAL A 326 -8.90 -33.45 25.48
CA VAL A 326 -8.11 -32.28 25.90
C VAL A 326 -8.41 -31.97 27.36
N ILE A 327 -7.39 -31.57 28.12
CA ILE A 327 -7.58 -30.99 29.45
C ILE A 327 -7.60 -29.46 29.30
N VAL A 328 -8.74 -28.84 29.59
CA VAL A 328 -8.92 -27.39 29.43
C VAL A 328 -8.92 -26.71 30.79
N ARG A 329 -7.93 -25.84 31.02
CA ARG A 329 -7.82 -25.01 32.23
C ARG A 329 -8.41 -23.62 31.95
N ALA A 330 -9.47 -23.26 32.67
CA ALA A 330 -10.19 -22.00 32.46
C ALA A 330 -10.85 -21.48 33.75
N ARG A 331 -11.06 -20.16 33.86
CA ARG A 331 -11.80 -19.58 35.01
C ARG A 331 -13.29 -19.87 34.95
N PHE A 332 -13.87 -19.83 33.75
CA PHE A 332 -15.29 -20.07 33.52
C PHE A 332 -15.51 -20.98 32.32
N VAL A 333 -16.44 -21.93 32.42
CA VAL A 333 -16.84 -22.80 31.32
C VAL A 333 -18.36 -22.87 31.23
N SER A 334 -18.90 -22.88 30.01
CA SER A 334 -20.34 -23.12 29.81
C SER A 334 -20.69 -24.59 29.99
N ALA A 335 -21.87 -24.89 30.54
CA ALA A 335 -22.31 -26.27 30.77
C ALA A 335 -22.28 -27.15 29.49
N LEU A 336 -22.61 -26.56 28.33
CA LEU A 336 -22.56 -27.28 27.06
C LEU A 336 -21.12 -27.57 26.61
N ALA A 337 -20.19 -26.64 26.87
CA ALA A 337 -18.78 -26.84 26.54
C ALA A 337 -18.18 -27.96 27.40
N GLU A 338 -18.50 -27.96 28.69
CA GLU A 338 -18.07 -29.01 29.60
C GLU A 338 -18.60 -30.39 29.16
N LYS A 339 -19.89 -30.49 28.81
CA LYS A 339 -20.49 -31.73 28.29
C LYS A 339 -19.76 -32.23 27.03
N LYS A 340 -19.45 -31.35 26.09
CA LYS A 340 -18.73 -31.70 24.85
C LYS A 340 -17.28 -32.14 25.10
N ILE A 341 -16.58 -31.44 25.99
CA ILE A 341 -15.20 -31.79 26.35
C ILE A 341 -15.16 -33.17 27.02
N LYS A 342 -16.08 -33.43 27.96
CA LYS A 342 -16.23 -34.75 28.60
C LYS A 342 -16.61 -35.85 27.61
N ALA A 343 -17.53 -35.57 26.68
CA ALA A 343 -17.92 -36.52 25.63
C ALA A 343 -16.75 -36.89 24.70
N ALA A 344 -15.80 -35.97 24.48
CA ALA A 344 -14.58 -36.24 23.73
C ALA A 344 -13.48 -36.94 24.55
N GLY A 345 -13.76 -37.31 25.81
CA GLY A 345 -12.79 -37.91 26.73
C GLY A 345 -11.84 -36.91 27.40
N GLY A 346 -12.11 -35.61 27.27
CA GLY A 346 -11.36 -34.54 27.92
C GLY A 346 -11.87 -34.21 29.32
N VAL A 347 -11.13 -33.34 30.03
CA VAL A 347 -11.47 -32.87 31.37
C VAL A 347 -11.42 -31.34 31.42
N VAL A 348 -12.30 -30.74 32.20
CA VAL A 348 -12.27 -29.30 32.48
C VAL A 348 -11.75 -29.09 33.90
N GLU A 349 -10.72 -28.25 34.04
CA GLU A 349 -10.16 -27.87 35.32
C GLU A 349 -10.38 -26.36 35.54
N LEU A 350 -11.02 -26.02 36.66
CA LEU A 350 -11.28 -24.63 37.00
C LEU A 350 -10.05 -24.02 37.70
N ILE A 351 -9.59 -22.88 37.19
CA ILE A 351 -8.46 -22.12 37.74
C ILE A 351 -8.93 -20.74 38.20
N ALA A 352 -8.34 -20.22 39.28
CA ALA A 352 -8.74 -18.96 39.92
C ALA A 352 -8.16 -17.73 39.24
#